data_AF-A0A918GEQ3-F1
#
_entry.id   AF-A0A918GEQ3-F1
#
_cell.length_a   1.000
_cell.length_b   1.000
_cell.length_c   1.000
_cell.angle_alpha   90.00
_cell.angle_beta   90.00
_cell.angle_gamma   90.00
#
_symmetry.space_group_name_H-M   'P 1'
#
loop_
_entity.id
_entity.type
_entity.pdbx_description
1 polymer ?
#
loop_
_entity_poly.entity_id
_entity_poly.type
_entity_poly.pdbx_seq_one_letter_code
_entity_poly.pdbx_strand_id
1 'polypeptide(L)'
;MSSSAVGAAVAGYAGVMANEEPLTVHAGDLRELLDSDLPDPVLVLREGRVDVVAGADRAGLEVISRADLLRTTGQTEFTDDDLERQAAALTATTNNLGG
;
A
#
# COMPACT_ATOMS: atom_id res chain seq x y z
N MET A 1 17.08 25.37 7.78
CA MET A 1 17.53 24.48 6.70
C MET A 1 17.59 23.07 7.26
N SER A 2 17.08 22.14 6.47
CA SER A 2 16.53 20.81 6.78
C SER A 2 17.22 19.93 7.82
N SER A 3 16.40 19.30 8.67
CA SER A 3 16.70 18.14 9.52
C SER A 3 15.32 17.53 9.81
N SER A 4 15.01 16.24 9.70
CA SER A 4 15.77 15.01 9.49
C SER A 4 14.74 13.97 9.05
N ALA A 5 15.14 13.04 8.18
CA ALA A 5 14.36 11.84 7.90
C ALA A 5 14.15 11.03 9.20
N VAL A 6 12.89 10.81 9.57
CA VAL A 6 12.40 9.89 10.62
C VAL A 6 10.96 9.55 10.20
N GLY A 7 10.51 8.32 9.98
CA GLY A 7 11.17 7.03 10.10
C GLY A 7 10.48 6.03 9.16
N ALA A 8 11.29 5.26 8.45
CA ALA A 8 10.84 4.11 7.71
C ALA A 8 10.64 2.92 8.66
N ALA A 9 9.57 2.18 8.39
CA ALA A 9 9.41 0.76 8.61
C ALA A 9 9.46 0.24 10.07
N VAL A 10 8.28 0.10 10.65
CA VAL A 10 8.02 -0.99 11.61
C VAL A 10 6.82 -1.81 11.09
N ALA A 11 7.01 -2.50 9.96
CA ALA A 11 6.08 -3.51 9.46
C ALA A 11 6.71 -4.89 9.72
N GLY A 12 6.42 -5.45 10.90
CA GLY A 12 6.87 -6.78 11.28
C GLY A 12 5.73 -7.56 11.90
N TYR A 13 4.98 -8.30 11.07
CA TYR A 13 4.24 -9.52 11.44
C TYR A 13 3.93 -10.33 10.17
N ALA A 14 4.96 -11.01 9.62
CA ALA A 14 4.77 -12.22 8.83
C ALA A 14 4.85 -13.40 9.83
N GLY A 15 3.90 -14.32 9.89
CA GLY A 15 3.51 -15.16 8.77
C GLY A 15 4.17 -16.52 8.97
N VAL A 16 3.53 -17.39 9.77
CA VAL A 16 3.79 -18.84 9.73
C VAL A 16 2.60 -19.42 8.99
N MET A 17 2.85 -19.91 7.76
CA MET A 17 2.20 -21.00 7.01
C MET A 17 2.02 -20.65 5.53
N ALA A 18 2.44 -21.59 4.67
CA ALA A 18 2.22 -21.69 3.21
C ALA A 18 3.26 -20.99 2.30
N ASN A 19 4.09 -21.83 1.69
CA ASN A 19 4.89 -21.47 0.52
C ASN A 19 3.92 -21.28 -0.67
N GLU A 20 4.20 -20.30 -1.52
CA GLU A 20 3.32 -19.69 -2.55
C GLU A 20 2.41 -18.58 -2.00
N GLU A 21 2.97 -17.56 -1.32
CA GLU A 21 2.13 -16.45 -0.82
C GLU A 21 1.61 -15.60 -1.98
N PRO A 22 0.29 -15.58 -2.26
CA PRO A 22 -0.28 -14.62 -3.17
C PRO A 22 0.04 -13.21 -2.67
N LEU A 23 0.17 -12.26 -3.59
CA LEU A 23 0.40 -10.89 -3.20
C LEU A 23 -0.66 -10.47 -2.18
N THR A 24 -0.23 -10.06 -1.00
CA THR A 24 -1.12 -9.59 0.07
C THR A 24 -0.79 -8.14 0.37
N VAL A 25 -1.78 -7.28 0.16
CA VAL A 25 -1.79 -5.90 0.64
C VAL A 25 -2.32 -5.91 2.06
N HIS A 26 -1.66 -5.20 2.97
CA HIS A 26 -2.08 -5.07 4.37
C HIS A 26 -2.56 -3.65 4.68
N ALA A 27 -3.30 -3.52 5.80
CA ALA A 27 -3.73 -2.22 6.31
C ALA A 27 -2.55 -1.27 6.59
N GLY A 28 -1.41 -1.82 7.02
CA GLY A 28 -0.17 -1.07 7.24
C GLY A 28 0.35 -0.39 5.97
N ASP A 29 0.27 -1.07 4.82
CA ASP A 29 0.75 -0.52 3.54
C ASP A 29 -0.14 0.65 3.08
N LEU A 30 -1.45 0.56 3.31
CA LEU A 30 -2.39 1.65 3.03
C LEU A 30 -2.21 2.81 4.01
N ARG A 31 -1.90 2.52 5.27
CA ARG A 31 -1.59 3.54 6.27
C ARG A 31 -0.33 4.29 5.88
N GLU A 32 0.71 3.59 5.43
CA GLU A 32 1.94 4.19 4.93
C GLU A 32 1.67 5.05 3.69
N LEU A 33 0.84 4.58 2.75
CA LEU A 33 0.40 5.36 1.58
C LEU A 33 -0.31 6.67 1.99
N LEU A 34 -1.16 6.62 3.02
CA LEU A 34 -1.93 7.76 3.50
C LEU A 34 -1.08 8.73 4.33
N ASP A 35 -0.09 8.25 5.07
CA ASP A 35 0.81 9.06 5.90
C ASP A 35 2.00 9.61 5.10
N SER A 36 2.29 9.04 3.92
CA SER A 36 3.42 9.42 3.09
C SER A 36 3.44 10.90 2.72
N ASP A 37 4.61 11.53 2.95
CA ASP A 37 4.96 12.88 2.51
C ASP A 37 5.43 12.94 1.04
N LEU A 38 5.44 11.82 0.32
CA LEU A 38 5.88 11.79 -1.07
C LEU A 38 4.90 12.57 -1.97
N PRO A 39 5.39 13.20 -3.06
CA PRO A 39 4.52 13.85 -4.02
C PRO A 39 3.71 12.80 -4.79
N ASP A 40 2.39 12.91 -4.72
CA ASP A 40 1.43 11.97 -5.32
C ASP A 40 1.76 10.50 -5.00
N PRO A 41 1.65 10.06 -3.72
CA PRO A 41 2.11 8.76 -3.31
C PRO A 41 1.25 7.65 -3.93
N VAL A 42 1.93 6.60 -4.41
CA VAL A 42 1.33 5.47 -5.12
C VAL A 42 1.83 4.16 -4.52
N LEU A 43 0.90 3.24 -4.31
CA LEU A 43 1.19 1.88 -3.91
C LEU A 43 1.48 1.05 -5.17
N VAL A 44 2.67 0.49 -5.27
CA VAL A 44 3.10 -0.32 -6.41
C VAL A 44 3.49 -1.73 -5.99
N LEU A 45 3.25 -2.68 -6.86
CA LEU A 45 3.76 -4.03 -6.76
C LEU A 45 5.05 -4.16 -7.58
N ARG A 46 6.13 -4.54 -6.91
CA ARG A 46 7.41 -4.88 -7.55
C ARG A 46 8.02 -6.09 -6.86
N GLU A 47 8.51 -7.05 -7.66
CA GLU A 47 9.19 -8.26 -7.15
C GLU A 47 8.38 -9.06 -6.11
N GLY A 48 7.04 -9.09 -6.25
CA GLY A 48 6.15 -9.78 -5.32
C GLY A 48 5.91 -9.06 -4.00
N ARG A 49 6.37 -7.81 -3.87
CA ARG A 49 6.20 -6.96 -2.68
C ARG A 49 5.48 -5.66 -3.03
N VAL A 50 4.68 -5.18 -2.09
CA VAL A 50 4.04 -3.86 -2.14
C VAL A 50 5.00 -2.80 -1.60
N ASP A 51 5.11 -1.67 -2.30
CA ASP A 51 5.95 -0.54 -1.91
C ASP A 51 5.23 0.80 -2.15
N VAL A 52 5.53 1.81 -1.34
CA VAL A 52 4.97 3.17 -1.49
C VAL A 52 6.02 4.06 -2.15
N VAL A 53 5.72 4.54 -3.35
CA VAL A 53 6.63 5.36 -4.15
C VAL A 53 5.98 6.69 -4.53
N ALA A 54 6.81 7.66 -4.91
CA ALA A 54 6.31 8.90 -5.51
C ALA A 54 5.69 8.60 -6.87
N GLY A 55 4.68 9.37 -7.29
CA GLY A 55 4.00 9.15 -8.57
C GLY A 55 4.94 9.26 -9.79
N ALA A 56 6.06 9.98 -9.65
CA ALA A 56 7.11 10.05 -10.66
C ALA A 56 7.91 8.73 -10.81
N ASP A 57 7.98 7.91 -9.75
CA ASP A 57 8.80 6.70 -9.63
C ASP A 57 7.96 5.41 -9.58
N ARG A 58 6.75 5.44 -10.14
CA ARG A 58 5.78 4.33 -10.24
C ARG A 58 6.21 3.13 -11.11
N ALA A 59 7.51 2.81 -11.13
CA ALA A 59 8.03 1.64 -11.81
C ALA A 59 7.53 0.36 -11.11
N GLY A 60 6.59 -0.34 -11.73
CA GLY A 60 5.92 -1.52 -11.16
C GLY A 60 4.48 -1.60 -11.64
N LEU A 61 3.73 -2.56 -11.10
CA LEU A 61 2.29 -2.62 -11.29
C LEU A 61 1.63 -1.71 -10.27
N GLU A 62 1.00 -0.64 -10.73
CA GLU A 62 0.24 0.27 -9.85
C GLU A 62 -0.95 -0.48 -9.23
N VAL A 63 -0.98 -0.51 -7.90
CA VAL A 63 -2.09 -1.11 -7.13
C VAL A 63 -3.15 -0.05 -6.89
N ILE A 64 -2.77 1.08 -6.28
CA ILE A 64 -3.66 2.22 -6.04
C ILE A 64 -2.87 3.48 -5.69
N SER A 65 -3.32 4.66 -6.13
CA SER A 65 -2.81 5.94 -5.66
C SER A 65 -3.54 6.42 -4.40
N ARG A 66 -2.91 7.26 -3.57
CA ARG A 66 -3.61 7.89 -2.44
C ARG A 66 -4.86 8.65 -2.88
N ALA A 67 -4.76 9.37 -4.00
CA ALA A 67 -5.88 10.14 -4.54
C ALA A 67 -7.05 9.24 -4.99
N ASP A 68 -6.75 8.08 -5.59
CA ASP A 68 -7.77 7.11 -6.00
C ASP A 68 -8.37 6.37 -4.81
N LEU A 69 -7.58 6.07 -3.78
CA LEU A 69 -8.05 5.50 -2.53
C LEU A 69 -9.08 6.41 -1.85
N LEU A 70 -8.76 7.70 -1.72
CA LEU A 70 -9.66 8.72 -1.17
C LEU A 70 -10.91 8.89 -2.05
N ARG A 71 -10.76 8.89 -3.39
CA ARG A 71 -11.88 9.07 -4.31
C ARG A 71 -12.84 7.87 -4.30
N THR A 72 -12.30 6.65 -4.25
CA THR A 72 -13.08 5.40 -4.32
C THR A 72 -13.91 5.21 -3.06
N THR A 73 -13.36 5.59 -1.91
CA THR A 73 -14.03 5.45 -0.61
C THR A 73 -14.86 6.67 -0.24
N GLY A 74 -14.52 7.85 -0.80
CA GLY A 74 -15.10 9.13 -0.41
C GLY A 74 -14.73 9.55 1.01
N GLN A 75 -13.78 8.87 1.63
CA GLN A 75 -13.35 9.09 3.01
C GLN A 75 -12.05 9.90 3.03
N THR A 76 -11.88 10.74 4.05
CA THR A 76 -10.63 11.47 4.32
C THR A 76 -9.88 10.90 5.53
N GLU A 77 -10.59 10.17 6.38
CA GLU A 77 -10.07 9.48 7.56
C GLU A 77 -10.46 8.01 7.48
N PHE A 78 -9.52 7.12 7.83
CA PHE A 78 -9.72 5.68 7.80
C PHE A 78 -9.50 5.10 9.19
N THR A 79 -10.40 4.20 9.60
CA THR A 79 -10.17 3.34 10.77
C THR A 79 -9.32 2.13 10.36
N ASP A 80 -8.71 1.44 11.33
CA ASP A 80 -7.93 0.23 11.05
C ASP A 80 -8.79 -0.84 10.36
N ASP A 81 -10.05 -1.02 10.77
CA ASP A 81 -11.02 -1.92 10.12
C ASP A 81 -11.32 -1.53 8.65
N ASP A 82 -11.36 -0.23 8.34
CA ASP A 82 -11.57 0.25 6.97
C ASP A 82 -10.35 -0.04 6.08
N LEU A 83 -9.15 0.17 6.63
CA LEU A 83 -7.90 -0.15 5.95
C LEU A 83 -7.77 -1.66 5.71
N GLU A 84 -8.11 -2.50 6.69
CA GLU A 84 -8.10 -3.96 6.52
C GLU A 84 -9.06 -4.41 5.41
N ARG A 85 -10.29 -3.87 5.41
CA ARG A 85 -11.29 -4.19 4.38
C ARG A 85 -10.82 -3.78 2.99
N GLN A 86 -10.21 -2.60 2.88
CA GLN A 86 -9.70 -2.11 1.60
C GLN A 86 -8.48 -2.91 1.12
N ALA A 87 -7.59 -3.27 2.04
CA ALA A 87 -6.41 -4.07 1.74
C ALA A 87 -6.79 -5.48 1.24
N ALA A 88 -7.83 -6.10 1.84
CA ALA A 88 -8.38 -7.36 1.35
C ALA A 88 -8.99 -7.24 -0.05
N ALA A 89 -9.70 -6.15 -0.34
CA ALA A 89 -10.28 -5.90 -1.67
C ALA A 89 -9.21 -5.67 -2.75
N LEU A 90 -8.15 -4.92 -2.41
CA LEU A 90 -7.01 -4.70 -3.29
C LEU A 90 -6.23 -6.00 -3.54
N THR A 91 -5.97 -6.78 -2.49
CA THR A 91 -5.37 -8.12 -2.57
C THR A 91 -6.12 -9.00 -3.56
N ALA A 92 -7.45 -9.09 -3.44
CA ALA A 92 -8.27 -9.88 -4.35
C ALA A 92 -8.18 -9.35 -5.80
N THR A 93 -8.19 -8.03 -5.98
CA THR A 93 -8.13 -7.41 -7.31
C THR A 93 -6.77 -7.61 -7.98
N THR A 94 -5.67 -7.40 -7.26
CA THR A 94 -4.31 -7.53 -7.81
C THR A 94 -3.95 -8.98 -8.11
N ASN A 95 -4.38 -9.94 -7.29
CA ASN A 95 -4.21 -11.36 -7.61
C ASN A 95 -4.99 -11.80 -8.86
N ASN A 96 -6.10 -11.13 -9.18
CA ASN A 96 -6.82 -11.36 -10.45
C ASN A 96 -6.15 -10.67 -11.65
N LEU A 97 -5.27 -9.69 -11.42
CA LEU A 97 -4.52 -8.97 -12.47
C LEU A 97 -3.13 -9.56 -12.74
N GLY A 98 -2.63 -10.43 -11.85
CA GLY A 98 -1.32 -11.10 -11.94
C GLY A 98 -1.34 -12.50 -12.55
N GLY A 99 -2.43 -12.87 -13.25
CA GLY A 99 -2.59 -14.13 -13.97
C GLY A 99 -2.17 -14.05 -15.45
#